data_AF-A0A839GPQ7-F1
#
_entry.id   AF-A0A839GPQ7-F1
#
_cell.length_a   1.000
_cell.length_b   1.000
_cell.length_c   1.000
_cell.angle_alpha   90.00
_cell.angle_beta   90.00
_cell.angle_gamma   90.00
#
_symmetry.space_group_name_H-M   'P 1'
#
loop_
_entity.id
_entity.type
_entity.pdbx_description
1 polymer ?
#
loop_
_entity_poly.entity_id
_entity_poly.type
_entity_poly.pdbx_seq_one_letter_code
_entity_poly.pdbx_strand_id
1 'polypeptide(L)'
;MLATLFLTFLFSLTVVGMWFFSFPNPALDKAYAAIDKGATSENFRLQKVKVPGTTFHHPSSVQRPAPEAGVRYGQPRDASGHLYYDTLRHNVVLHTEEYARDTITGKLTLDVMTHYVRIGNNGQVVEAVKGMDLRGKDFLQNCIVLQNELLPYQKWTDPTQKIYLRHFAKEKFNGGCLNPFKIGPFNGGTPCPTWEGTGYYDITFQQEQLKVKIPCTRSSLFYGTDSEYYTGLYYYTLPPSPTSAQPVAFLVYSKTHEQPSIYIITSKQSL
;
A
#
# COMPACT_ATOMS: atom_id res chain seq x y z
N MET A 1 50.18 -8.10 -15.81
CA MET A 1 49.31 -7.77 -16.96
C MET A 1 48.04 -8.62 -17.00
N LEU A 2 48.13 -9.97 -16.94
CA LEU A 2 46.95 -10.85 -16.99
C LEU A 2 45.95 -10.63 -15.83
N ALA A 3 46.44 -10.46 -14.60
CA ALA A 3 45.59 -10.22 -13.44
C ALA A 3 44.80 -8.90 -13.53
N THR A 4 45.42 -7.84 -14.05
CA THR A 4 44.79 -6.53 -14.24
C THR A 4 43.68 -6.58 -15.28
N LEU A 5 43.91 -7.30 -16.39
CA LEU A 5 42.90 -7.55 -17.45
C LEU A 5 41.74 -8.41 -16.96
N PHE A 6 42.00 -9.40 -16.11
CA PHE A 6 40.95 -10.24 -15.52
C PHE A 6 40.08 -9.45 -14.53
N LEU A 7 40.70 -8.58 -13.70
CA LEU A 7 39.99 -7.68 -12.80
C LEU A 7 39.14 -6.65 -13.53
N THR A 8 39.64 -6.04 -14.61
CA THR A 8 38.84 -5.11 -15.42
C THR A 8 37.72 -5.81 -16.18
N PHE A 9 37.94 -7.05 -16.65
CA PHE A 9 36.88 -7.87 -17.26
C PHE A 9 35.78 -8.22 -16.25
N LEU A 10 36.13 -8.68 -15.05
CA LEU A 10 35.15 -8.94 -13.99
C LEU A 10 34.37 -7.68 -13.63
N PHE A 11 35.06 -6.55 -13.46
CA PHE A 11 34.44 -5.27 -13.13
C PHE A 11 33.43 -4.84 -14.22
N SER A 12 33.82 -4.90 -15.49
CA SER A 12 32.93 -4.57 -16.60
C SER A 12 31.74 -5.54 -16.72
N LEU A 13 31.92 -6.83 -16.44
CA LEU A 13 30.82 -7.80 -16.42
C LEU A 13 29.82 -7.51 -15.30
N THR A 14 30.28 -7.11 -14.11
CA THR A 14 29.40 -6.63 -13.03
C THR A 14 28.66 -5.34 -13.39
N VAL A 15 29.34 -4.37 -14.02
CA VAL A 15 28.70 -3.11 -14.43
C VAL A 15 27.64 -3.37 -15.51
N VAL A 16 27.93 -4.24 -16.48
CA VAL A 16 26.99 -4.64 -17.52
C VAL A 16 25.82 -5.45 -16.94
N GLY A 17 26.08 -6.38 -16.01
CA GLY A 17 25.03 -7.09 -15.29
C GLY A 17 24.13 -6.15 -14.50
N MET A 18 24.71 -5.17 -13.82
CA MET A 18 23.95 -4.12 -13.11
C MET A 18 23.05 -3.32 -14.05
N TRP A 19 23.49 -3.06 -15.27
CA TRP A 19 22.67 -2.43 -16.31
C TRP A 19 21.45 -3.29 -16.66
N PHE A 20 21.62 -4.54 -17.08
CA PHE A 20 20.49 -5.36 -17.54
C PHE A 20 19.43 -5.65 -16.48
N PHE A 21 19.81 -5.81 -15.21
CA PHE A 21 18.88 -6.13 -14.12
C PHE A 21 18.25 -4.92 -13.43
N SER A 22 18.66 -3.69 -13.80
CA SER A 22 18.18 -2.50 -13.09
C SER A 22 17.38 -1.54 -13.96
N PHE A 23 17.36 -1.68 -15.28
CA PHE A 23 16.65 -0.75 -16.17
C PHE A 23 15.24 -1.24 -16.52
N PRO A 24 14.38 -0.34 -17.05
CA PRO A 24 13.05 -0.70 -17.53
C PRO A 24 13.14 -1.85 -18.54
N ASN A 25 12.35 -2.91 -18.33
CA ASN A 25 12.28 -4.05 -19.21
C ASN A 25 10.98 -3.97 -20.03
N PRO A 26 11.05 -3.73 -21.36
CA PRO A 26 9.86 -3.59 -22.18
C PRO A 26 8.89 -4.78 -22.14
N ALA A 27 9.41 -6.00 -21.91
CA ALA A 27 8.57 -7.19 -21.78
C ALA A 27 7.76 -7.18 -20.49
N LEU A 28 8.39 -6.78 -19.37
CA LEU A 28 7.68 -6.59 -18.10
C LEU A 28 6.70 -5.42 -18.18
N ASP A 29 7.08 -4.32 -18.82
CA ASP A 29 6.21 -3.16 -18.98
C ASP A 29 4.90 -3.47 -19.70
N LYS A 30 4.93 -4.40 -20.66
CA LYS A 30 3.75 -4.90 -21.38
C LYS A 30 2.95 -5.91 -20.56
N ALA A 31 3.61 -6.75 -19.76
CA ALA A 31 2.96 -7.81 -19.01
C ALA A 31 2.30 -7.34 -17.70
N TYR A 32 2.70 -6.17 -17.18
CA TYR A 32 2.22 -5.64 -15.89
C TYR A 32 1.40 -4.37 -16.11
N ALA A 33 0.20 -4.35 -15.53
CA ALA A 33 -0.66 -3.19 -15.59
C ALA A 33 -0.27 -2.15 -14.53
N ALA A 34 -0.36 -0.86 -14.88
CA ALA A 34 -0.26 0.18 -13.87
C ALA A 34 -1.42 0.02 -12.87
N ILE A 35 -1.16 0.13 -11.56
CA ILE A 35 -2.18 -0.15 -10.53
C ILE A 35 -3.48 0.65 -10.72
N ASP A 36 -3.38 1.90 -11.17
CA ASP A 36 -4.53 2.77 -11.43
C ASP A 36 -5.39 2.35 -12.62
N LYS A 37 -4.83 1.56 -13.56
CA LYS A 37 -5.58 0.97 -14.68
C LYS A 37 -6.28 -0.34 -14.29
N GLY A 38 -5.97 -0.88 -13.11
CA GLY A 38 -6.41 -2.19 -12.68
C GLY A 38 -5.61 -3.33 -13.32
N ALA A 39 -5.78 -4.54 -12.79
CA ALA A 39 -5.16 -5.76 -13.30
C ALA A 39 -6.17 -6.90 -13.31
N THR A 40 -5.95 -7.93 -14.13
CA THR A 40 -6.85 -9.07 -14.24
C THR A 40 -6.06 -10.37 -14.30
N SER A 41 -6.58 -11.41 -13.67
CA SER A 41 -6.13 -12.81 -13.81
C SER A 41 -7.19 -13.59 -14.59
N GLU A 42 -7.36 -14.90 -14.37
CA GLU A 42 -8.43 -15.68 -15.01
C GLU A 42 -9.78 -15.31 -14.37
N ASN A 43 -9.93 -15.51 -13.06
CA ASN A 43 -11.18 -15.33 -12.34
C ASN A 43 -11.27 -14.03 -11.54
N PHE A 44 -10.16 -13.31 -11.35
CA PHE A 44 -10.12 -12.13 -10.50
C PHE A 44 -9.75 -10.85 -11.25
N ARG A 45 -10.16 -9.72 -10.68
CA ARG A 45 -9.76 -8.39 -11.11
C ARG A 45 -9.38 -7.52 -9.91
N LEU A 46 -8.34 -6.72 -10.09
CA LEU A 46 -7.98 -5.60 -9.25
C LEU A 46 -8.51 -4.32 -9.88
N GLN A 47 -9.25 -3.53 -9.11
CA GLN A 47 -9.78 -2.24 -9.56
C GLN A 47 -9.62 -1.17 -8.50
N LYS A 48 -9.41 0.08 -8.93
CA LYS A 48 -9.38 1.24 -8.04
C LYS A 48 -10.78 1.54 -7.52
N VAL A 49 -10.91 1.70 -6.21
CA VAL A 49 -12.17 2.11 -5.58
C VAL A 49 -12.31 3.62 -5.69
N LYS A 50 -13.47 4.08 -6.16
CA LYS A 50 -13.77 5.51 -6.29
C LYS A 50 -14.26 6.05 -4.94
N VAL A 51 -13.35 6.61 -4.16
CA VAL A 51 -13.69 7.31 -2.91
C VAL A 51 -13.97 8.79 -3.22
N PRO A 52 -15.07 9.38 -2.71
CA PRO A 52 -15.46 10.74 -3.09
C PRO A 52 -14.56 11.80 -2.44
N GLY A 53 -13.74 12.52 -3.21
CA GLY A 53 -13.22 13.87 -2.90
C GLY A 53 -12.47 14.12 -1.57
N THR A 54 -12.20 13.09 -0.77
CA THR A 54 -11.70 13.18 0.61
C THR A 54 -10.29 12.62 0.76
N THR A 55 -9.50 13.19 1.68
CA THR A 55 -8.12 12.76 1.97
C THR A 55 -8.12 11.54 2.88
N PHE A 56 -7.31 10.52 2.57
CA PHE A 56 -7.25 9.32 3.40
C PHE A 56 -6.46 9.61 4.66
N HIS A 57 -7.01 9.22 5.82
CA HIS A 57 -6.37 9.49 7.10
C HIS A 57 -5.76 8.20 7.68
N HIS A 58 -4.49 8.24 8.12
CA HIS A 58 -3.82 7.11 8.77
C HIS A 58 -4.31 7.00 10.23
N PRO A 59 -4.87 5.88 10.71
CA PRO A 59 -5.49 5.79 12.04
C PRO A 59 -4.58 5.95 13.27
N SER A 60 -3.30 6.31 13.10
CA SER A 60 -2.33 6.41 14.21
C SER A 60 -2.65 7.53 15.21
N SER A 61 -3.55 8.46 14.89
CA SER A 61 -4.00 9.55 15.77
C SER A 61 -5.46 9.45 16.24
N VAL A 62 -6.22 8.41 15.86
CA VAL A 62 -7.62 8.26 16.29
C VAL A 62 -7.72 7.31 17.49
N GLN A 63 -8.48 7.73 18.51
CA GLN A 63 -8.86 6.88 19.65
C GLN A 63 -9.45 5.56 19.13
N ARG A 64 -8.71 4.48 19.37
CA ARG A 64 -9.11 3.11 19.01
C ARG A 64 -10.46 2.79 19.63
N PRO A 65 -11.35 2.05 18.94
CA PRO A 65 -12.47 1.41 19.61
C PRO A 65 -11.92 0.60 20.79
N ALA A 66 -12.51 0.78 21.98
CA ALA A 66 -12.12 -0.02 23.13
C ALA A 66 -12.38 -1.50 22.80
N PRO A 67 -11.42 -2.42 23.03
CA PRO A 67 -11.68 -3.84 22.83
C PRO A 67 -12.83 -4.28 23.74
N GLU A 68 -13.68 -5.18 23.23
CA GLU A 68 -14.73 -5.83 24.03
C GLU A 68 -14.14 -6.41 25.32
N ALA A 69 -14.91 -6.34 26.41
CA ALA A 69 -14.57 -6.92 27.70
C ALA A 69 -14.42 -8.45 27.55
N GLY A 70 -13.19 -8.92 27.37
CA GLY A 70 -12.88 -10.34 27.21
C GLY A 70 -11.67 -10.63 26.32
N VAL A 71 -11.28 -9.71 25.43
CA VAL A 71 -10.09 -9.89 24.59
C VAL A 71 -8.85 -9.38 25.33
N ARG A 72 -8.37 -10.16 26.31
CA ARG A 72 -7.04 -9.98 26.89
C ARG A 72 -6.03 -10.83 26.12
N TYR A 73 -5.38 -10.26 25.11
CA TYR A 73 -4.07 -10.74 24.67
C TYR A 73 -3.19 -9.57 24.28
N GLY A 74 -1.90 -9.66 24.63
CA GLY A 74 -0.84 -8.69 24.36
C GLY A 74 -0.64 -8.39 22.87
N GLN A 75 -1.60 -7.70 22.26
CA GLN A 75 -1.50 -7.13 20.94
C GLN A 75 -0.53 -5.93 21.03
N PRO A 76 0.50 -5.87 20.19
CA PRO A 76 1.43 -4.75 20.19
C PRO A 76 0.66 -3.45 19.95
N ARG A 77 1.21 -2.35 20.47
CA ARG A 77 0.70 -0.98 20.30
C ARG A 77 0.61 -0.51 18.83
N ASP A 78 0.77 -1.38 17.83
CA ASP A 78 0.90 -1.06 16.40
C ASP A 78 -0.17 -1.76 15.55
N ALA A 79 -1.45 -1.36 15.70
CA ALA A 79 -2.44 -1.68 14.67
C ALA A 79 -2.12 -0.82 13.43
N SER A 80 -1.40 -1.40 12.46
CA SER A 80 -0.87 -0.75 11.26
C SER A 80 -1.88 -0.64 10.10
N GLY A 81 -3.16 -0.82 10.39
CA GLY A 81 -4.23 -0.88 9.40
C GLY A 81 -4.82 0.49 9.04
N HIS A 82 -5.13 0.71 7.77
CA HIS A 82 -5.87 1.87 7.26
C HIS A 82 -7.39 1.66 7.21
N LEU A 83 -7.83 0.41 7.31
CA LEU A 83 -9.21 -0.01 7.05
C LEU A 83 -9.84 -0.63 8.29
N TYR A 84 -11.13 -0.43 8.45
CA TYR A 84 -11.95 -1.16 9.41
C TYR A 84 -12.89 -2.12 8.67
N TYR A 85 -13.40 -3.13 9.37
CA TYR A 85 -14.41 -4.06 8.88
C TYR A 85 -15.60 -4.05 9.82
N ASP A 86 -16.78 -3.71 9.30
CA ASP A 86 -18.04 -3.77 10.03
C ASP A 86 -18.52 -5.22 10.08
N THR A 87 -18.58 -5.79 11.28
CA THR A 87 -18.91 -7.19 11.50
C THR A 87 -20.40 -7.49 11.39
N LEU A 88 -21.27 -6.48 11.45
CA LEU A 88 -22.73 -6.64 11.26
C LEU A 88 -23.14 -6.48 9.80
N ARG A 89 -22.60 -5.44 9.15
CA ARG A 89 -22.94 -5.09 7.76
C ARG A 89 -22.02 -5.74 6.73
N HIS A 90 -20.93 -6.36 7.17
CA HIS A 90 -19.93 -7.01 6.33
C HIS A 90 -19.33 -6.11 5.24
N ASN A 91 -19.10 -4.83 5.58
CA ASN A 91 -18.50 -3.84 4.68
C ASN A 91 -17.15 -3.37 5.22
N VAL A 92 -16.27 -2.95 4.31
CA VAL A 92 -15.06 -2.21 4.69
C VAL A 92 -15.41 -0.78 5.01
N VAL A 93 -14.81 -0.21 6.04
CA VAL A 93 -14.95 1.20 6.40
C VAL A 93 -13.59 1.87 6.28
N LEU A 94 -13.57 3.00 5.58
CA LEU A 94 -12.43 3.87 5.42
C LEU A 94 -12.66 5.17 6.20
N HIS A 95 -11.65 5.60 6.94
CA HIS A 95 -11.61 6.90 7.59
C HIS A 95 -10.90 7.91 6.69
N THR A 96 -11.57 9.03 6.42
CA THR A 96 -11.05 10.11 5.56
C THR A 96 -11.35 11.47 6.19
N GLU A 97 -10.63 12.50 5.75
CA GLU A 97 -10.73 13.87 6.26
C GLU A 97 -10.74 14.88 5.10
N GLU A 98 -11.44 15.99 5.29
CA GLU A 98 -11.48 17.12 4.37
C GLU A 98 -11.40 18.42 5.18
N TYR A 99 -10.61 19.39 4.73
CA TYR A 99 -10.65 20.73 5.33
C TYR A 99 -12.00 21.37 5.06
N ALA A 100 -12.65 21.88 6.11
CA ALA A 100 -13.91 22.59 5.96
C ALA A 100 -13.72 23.85 5.10
N ARG A 101 -14.82 24.31 4.51
CA ARG A 101 -14.85 25.55 3.74
C ARG A 101 -15.76 26.53 4.44
N ASP A 102 -15.29 27.77 4.55
CA ASP A 102 -16.09 28.88 5.02
C ASP A 102 -17.30 29.05 4.10
N THR A 103 -18.49 29.05 4.69
CA THR A 103 -19.76 29.01 3.95
C THR A 103 -20.08 30.32 3.23
N ILE A 104 -19.45 31.42 3.62
CA ILE A 104 -19.68 32.77 3.06
C ILE A 104 -18.67 33.07 1.95
N THR A 105 -17.41 32.69 2.15
CA THR A 105 -16.28 33.05 1.28
C THR A 105 -15.79 31.89 0.42
N GLY A 106 -16.20 30.65 0.71
CA GLY A 106 -15.76 29.43 0.01
C GLY A 106 -14.30 29.04 0.25
N LYS A 107 -13.57 29.80 1.09
CA LYS A 107 -12.16 29.57 1.40
C LYS A 107 -12.01 28.40 2.36
N LEU A 108 -10.92 27.65 2.22
CA LEU A 108 -10.58 26.57 3.14
C LEU A 108 -10.30 27.13 4.54
N THR A 109 -10.91 26.52 5.55
CA THR A 109 -10.66 26.81 6.96
C THR A 109 -9.65 25.81 7.53
N LEU A 110 -9.15 26.09 8.74
CA LEU A 110 -8.29 25.15 9.47
C LEU A 110 -9.07 24.01 10.12
N ASP A 111 -10.40 24.13 10.22
CA ASP A 111 -11.26 23.08 10.75
C ASP A 111 -11.26 21.86 9.81
N VAL A 112 -11.18 20.67 10.39
CA VAL A 112 -11.17 19.39 9.67
C VAL A 112 -12.51 18.69 9.85
N MET A 113 -13.13 18.31 8.74
CA MET A 113 -14.30 17.44 8.72
C MET A 113 -13.84 15.99 8.66
N THR A 114 -14.35 15.18 9.58
CA THR A 114 -14.17 13.73 9.56
C THR A 114 -15.22 13.08 8.67
N HIS A 115 -14.81 12.03 7.97
CA HIS A 115 -15.66 11.25 7.08
C HIS A 115 -15.41 9.76 7.25
N TYR A 116 -16.49 8.99 7.32
CA TYR A 116 -16.43 7.55 7.23
C TYR A 116 -17.14 7.06 5.97
N VAL A 117 -16.44 6.26 5.19
CA VAL A 117 -16.91 5.73 3.90
C VAL A 117 -17.01 4.22 4.00
N ARG A 118 -18.21 3.66 3.82
CA ARG A 118 -18.45 2.21 3.73
C ARG A 118 -18.32 1.76 2.28
N ILE A 119 -17.51 0.74 2.07
CA ILE A 119 -17.21 0.14 0.78
C ILE A 119 -17.70 -1.31 0.83
N GLY A 120 -18.59 -1.64 -0.10
CA GLY A 120 -19.11 -2.99 -0.26
C GLY A 120 -18.08 -3.95 -0.85
N ASN A 121 -18.41 -5.24 -0.79
CA ASN A 121 -17.55 -6.31 -1.31
C ASN A 121 -17.35 -6.26 -2.84
N ASN A 122 -18.13 -5.45 -3.56
CA ASN A 122 -17.97 -5.18 -4.98
C ASN A 122 -17.09 -3.94 -5.28
N GLY A 123 -16.61 -3.24 -4.26
CA GLY A 123 -15.83 -2.01 -4.39
C GLY A 123 -16.64 -0.73 -4.57
N GLN A 124 -17.98 -0.79 -4.48
CA GLN A 124 -18.82 0.40 -4.53
C GLN A 124 -18.95 1.03 -3.15
N VAL A 125 -19.02 2.36 -3.11
CA VAL A 125 -19.33 3.09 -1.88
C VAL A 125 -20.81 2.91 -1.58
N VAL A 126 -21.11 2.29 -0.44
CA VAL A 126 -22.48 1.99 0.02
C VAL A 126 -23.03 3.12 0.87
N GLU A 127 -22.16 3.76 1.66
CA GLU A 127 -22.54 4.84 2.58
C GLU A 127 -21.35 5.78 2.77
N ALA A 128 -21.61 7.08 2.86
CA ALA A 128 -20.60 8.07 3.23
C ALA A 128 -21.22 9.06 4.24
N VAL A 129 -20.67 9.08 5.45
CA VAL A 129 -21.12 9.98 6.53
C VAL A 129 -20.07 11.06 6.73
N LYS A 130 -20.52 12.33 6.83
CA LYS A 130 -19.66 13.52 6.93
C LYS A 130 -20.04 14.36 8.16
N GLY A 131 -19.06 14.86 8.92
CA GLY A 131 -19.34 15.78 10.03
C GLY A 131 -18.10 16.20 10.84
N MET A 132 -18.18 17.36 11.50
CA MET A 132 -17.07 17.92 12.30
C MET A 132 -16.89 17.26 13.68
N ASP A 133 -17.96 16.73 14.30
CA ASP A 133 -17.92 16.08 15.63
C ASP A 133 -18.33 14.61 15.57
N LEU A 134 -17.94 13.91 14.48
CA LEU A 134 -18.08 12.46 14.41
C LEU A 134 -17.05 11.82 15.35
N ARG A 135 -17.33 11.84 16.67
CA ARG A 135 -16.61 11.00 17.63
C ARG A 135 -16.97 9.56 17.26
N GLY A 136 -16.11 8.89 16.50
CA GLY A 136 -16.35 7.61 15.83
C GLY A 136 -16.78 6.41 16.68
N LYS A 137 -17.21 6.60 17.93
CA LYS A 137 -17.67 5.53 18.83
C LYS A 137 -18.94 4.86 18.32
N ASP A 138 -19.94 5.60 17.83
CA ASP A 138 -21.19 4.99 17.35
C ASP A 138 -21.03 4.39 15.95
N PHE A 139 -20.31 5.09 15.05
CA PHE A 139 -20.11 4.63 13.68
C PHE A 139 -19.21 3.39 13.58
N LEU A 140 -18.21 3.29 14.46
CA LEU A 140 -17.27 2.17 14.50
C LEU A 140 -17.60 1.16 15.60
N GLN A 141 -18.78 1.24 16.24
CA GLN A 141 -19.15 0.39 17.38
C GLN A 141 -19.02 -1.10 17.07
N ASN A 142 -19.36 -1.50 15.84
CA ASN A 142 -19.28 -2.88 15.36
C ASN A 142 -18.13 -3.09 14.36
N CYS A 143 -17.13 -2.21 14.38
CA CYS A 143 -16.01 -2.26 13.45
C CYS A 143 -14.76 -2.78 14.15
N ILE A 144 -14.07 -3.72 13.49
CA ILE A 144 -12.73 -4.15 13.87
C ILE A 144 -11.70 -3.53 12.94
N VAL A 145 -10.50 -3.20 13.44
CA VAL A 145 -9.41 -2.74 12.59
C VAL A 145 -8.87 -3.93 11.79
N LEU A 146 -8.80 -3.81 10.46
CA LEU A 146 -8.19 -4.82 9.61
C LEU A 146 -6.67 -4.76 9.76
N GLN A 147 -6.06 -5.90 10.02
CA GLN A 147 -4.61 -6.02 10.12
C GLN A 147 -3.99 -6.03 8.73
N ASN A 148 -2.92 -5.25 8.54
CA ASN A 148 -2.10 -5.36 7.34
C ASN A 148 -1.40 -6.72 7.37
N GLU A 149 -1.60 -7.53 6.34
CA GLU A 149 -0.94 -8.84 6.26
C GLU A 149 0.50 -8.76 5.73
N LEU A 150 0.92 -7.60 5.22
CA LEU A 150 2.33 -7.38 4.86
C LEU A 150 3.15 -7.23 6.14
N LEU A 151 4.24 -7.99 6.22
CA LEU A 151 5.09 -8.02 7.40
C LEU A 151 5.82 -6.67 7.55
N PRO A 152 6.10 -6.20 8.78
CA PRO A 152 6.91 -5.00 9.01
C PRO A 152 8.29 -5.02 8.29
N TYR A 153 8.84 -6.22 8.06
CA TYR A 153 10.04 -6.47 7.25
C TYR A 153 9.70 -7.41 6.10
N GLN A 154 8.78 -6.99 5.24
CA GLN A 154 8.36 -7.76 4.07
C GLN A 154 9.58 -8.16 3.22
N LYS A 155 9.73 -9.46 2.96
CA LYS A 155 10.75 -9.97 2.02
C LYS A 155 10.22 -9.78 0.61
N TRP A 156 10.39 -8.59 0.05
CA TRP A 156 9.76 -8.21 -1.21
C TRP A 156 10.14 -9.14 -2.36
N THR A 157 11.37 -9.64 -2.42
CA THR A 157 11.86 -10.50 -3.51
C THR A 157 11.62 -12.00 -3.29
N ASP A 158 10.98 -12.41 -2.19
CA ASP A 158 10.65 -13.81 -1.91
C ASP A 158 9.34 -14.22 -2.60
N PRO A 159 9.37 -15.17 -3.57
CA PRO A 159 8.20 -15.55 -4.35
C PRO A 159 7.14 -16.32 -3.55
N THR A 160 7.43 -16.72 -2.30
CA THR A 160 6.46 -17.38 -1.42
C THR A 160 5.52 -16.39 -0.72
N GLN A 161 5.83 -15.09 -0.80
CA GLN A 161 5.02 -14.04 -0.19
C GLN A 161 3.73 -13.77 -0.98
N LYS A 162 2.66 -13.32 -0.28
CA LYS A 162 1.39 -12.94 -0.91
C LYS A 162 1.58 -11.84 -1.97
N ILE A 163 2.45 -10.89 -1.68
CA ILE A 163 2.89 -9.86 -2.62
C ILE A 163 4.40 -9.95 -2.70
N TYR A 164 4.92 -10.18 -3.90
CA TYR A 164 6.36 -10.17 -4.13
C TYR A 164 6.72 -9.30 -5.35
N LEU A 165 7.81 -8.59 -5.21
CA LEU A 165 8.48 -7.77 -6.20
C LEU A 165 9.32 -8.66 -7.12
N ARG A 166 8.84 -8.84 -8.34
CA ARG A 166 9.54 -9.57 -9.41
C ARG A 166 10.76 -8.81 -9.91
N HIS A 167 10.64 -7.49 -10.05
CA HIS A 167 11.66 -6.63 -10.66
C HIS A 167 11.52 -5.21 -10.16
N PHE A 168 12.65 -4.49 -10.03
CA PHE A 168 12.67 -3.06 -9.77
C PHE A 168 13.46 -2.34 -10.85
N ALA A 169 12.75 -1.56 -11.68
CA ALA A 169 13.37 -0.70 -12.66
C ALA A 169 13.79 0.62 -11.99
N LYS A 170 15.09 0.84 -11.88
CA LYS A 170 15.69 2.09 -11.42
C LYS A 170 15.51 3.16 -12.49
N GLU A 171 14.96 4.29 -12.10
CA GLU A 171 14.66 5.41 -13.01
C GLU A 171 15.43 6.66 -12.61
N LYS A 172 15.52 6.94 -11.31
CA LYS A 172 16.19 8.12 -10.79
C LYS A 172 17.12 7.77 -9.63
N PHE A 173 18.34 8.26 -9.74
CA PHE A 173 19.37 8.16 -8.71
C PHE A 173 19.43 9.43 -7.87
N ASN A 174 19.35 9.29 -6.55
CA ASN A 174 19.42 10.40 -5.61
C ASN A 174 20.79 10.40 -4.91
N GLY A 175 21.83 10.88 -5.61
CA GLY A 175 23.19 10.94 -5.07
C GLY A 175 23.29 11.75 -3.76
N GLY A 176 22.46 12.79 -3.58
CA GLY A 176 22.39 13.57 -2.34
C GLY A 176 21.86 12.79 -1.12
N CYS A 177 21.28 11.61 -1.33
CA CYS A 177 20.87 10.71 -0.25
C CYS A 177 22.00 9.78 0.22
N LEU A 178 23.12 9.70 -0.51
CA LEU A 178 24.31 8.96 -0.10
C LEU A 178 25.04 9.72 1.01
N ASN A 179 24.60 9.53 2.25
CA ASN A 179 25.34 10.03 3.41
C ASN A 179 25.93 8.84 4.18
N PRO A 180 27.26 8.60 4.13
CA PRO A 180 27.90 7.53 4.91
C PRO A 180 27.83 7.76 6.43
N PHE A 181 27.41 8.94 6.87
CA PHE A 181 27.25 9.32 8.29
C PHE A 181 25.78 9.45 8.73
N LYS A 182 24.80 9.01 7.92
CA LYS A 182 23.40 8.99 8.35
C LYS A 182 23.18 7.89 9.39
N ILE A 183 23.41 8.24 10.66
CA ILE A 183 22.64 7.66 11.76
C ILE A 183 21.19 8.12 11.54
N GLY A 184 20.22 7.22 11.74
CA GLY A 184 18.83 7.36 11.31
C GLY A 184 18.16 8.70 11.68
N PRO A 185 16.96 8.98 11.14
CA PRO A 185 16.32 10.27 11.34
C PRO A 185 16.01 10.50 12.83
N PHE A 186 16.87 11.25 13.52
CA PHE A 186 16.66 11.65 14.92
C PHE A 186 15.45 12.57 15.10
N ASN A 187 14.95 13.18 14.01
CA ASN A 187 13.86 14.16 14.02
C ASN A 187 12.69 13.84 13.06
N GLY A 188 12.44 12.57 12.71
CA GLY A 188 11.26 12.21 11.92
C GLY A 188 11.22 12.78 10.48
N GLY A 189 12.38 13.16 9.92
CA GLY A 189 12.47 13.57 8.52
C GLY A 189 12.14 12.43 7.56
N THR A 190 11.55 12.77 6.41
CA THR A 190 11.16 11.82 5.36
C THR A 190 12.36 10.95 4.92
N PRO A 191 12.21 9.63 4.77
CA PRO A 191 13.30 8.78 4.27
C PRO A 191 13.78 9.29 2.91
N CYS A 192 15.09 9.47 2.76
CA CYS A 192 15.74 9.93 1.53
C CYS A 192 16.21 8.67 0.78
N PRO A 193 15.49 8.20 -0.26
CA PRO A 193 15.83 6.96 -0.92
C PRO A 193 16.99 7.15 -1.89
N THR A 194 17.86 6.15 -2.02
CA THR A 194 18.97 6.17 -2.98
C THR A 194 18.47 6.02 -4.42
N TRP A 195 17.43 5.21 -4.62
CA TRP A 195 16.80 4.98 -5.91
C TRP A 195 15.29 5.21 -5.85
N GLU A 196 14.77 5.89 -6.86
CA GLU A 196 13.35 5.92 -7.20
C GLU A 196 13.14 5.17 -8.52
N GLY A 197 12.01 4.48 -8.64
CA GLY A 197 11.68 3.76 -9.86
C GLY A 197 10.37 2.97 -9.78
N THR A 198 10.19 2.05 -10.72
CA THR A 198 8.98 1.23 -10.83
C THR A 198 9.24 -0.19 -10.36
N GLY A 199 8.46 -0.63 -9.37
CA GLY A 199 8.41 -2.03 -8.93
C GLY A 199 7.32 -2.80 -9.66
N TYR A 200 7.64 -4.02 -10.08
CA TYR A 200 6.76 -4.97 -10.76
C TYR A 200 6.39 -6.05 -9.76
N TYR A 201 5.13 -6.11 -9.34
CA TYR A 201 4.66 -6.98 -8.28
C TYR A 201 3.69 -8.02 -8.82
N ASP A 202 3.88 -9.25 -8.36
CA ASP A 202 2.92 -10.33 -8.49
C ASP A 202 2.16 -10.43 -7.17
N ILE A 203 0.83 -10.29 -7.23
CA ILE A 203 -0.07 -10.45 -6.09
C ILE A 203 -0.75 -11.80 -6.23
N THR A 204 -0.46 -12.71 -5.29
CA THR A 204 -1.08 -14.05 -5.23
C THR A 204 -2.40 -13.97 -4.48
N PHE A 205 -3.50 -14.28 -5.18
CA PHE A 205 -4.84 -14.32 -4.60
C PHE A 205 -5.57 -15.56 -5.10
N GLN A 206 -6.02 -16.43 -4.18
CA GLN A 206 -6.73 -17.68 -4.52
C GLN A 206 -6.00 -18.51 -5.60
N GLN A 207 -4.69 -18.71 -5.42
CA GLN A 207 -3.79 -19.43 -6.35
C GLN A 207 -3.58 -18.77 -7.73
N GLU A 208 -4.21 -17.63 -8.00
CA GLU A 208 -3.98 -16.83 -9.20
C GLU A 208 -3.04 -15.64 -8.94
N GLN A 209 -2.38 -15.16 -10.00
CA GLN A 209 -1.48 -14.02 -9.93
C GLN A 209 -2.06 -12.81 -10.67
N LEU A 210 -2.17 -11.69 -9.95
CA LEU A 210 -2.46 -10.37 -10.51
C LEU A 210 -1.15 -9.59 -10.63
N LYS A 211 -0.84 -9.12 -11.85
CA LYS A 211 0.43 -8.46 -12.16
C LYS A 211 0.26 -6.95 -12.22
N VAL A 212 0.88 -6.25 -11.26
CA VAL A 212 0.78 -4.78 -11.16
C VAL A 212 2.13 -4.13 -11.09
N LYS A 213 2.25 -2.92 -11.65
CA LYS A 213 3.42 -2.08 -11.46
C LYS A 213 3.05 -0.80 -10.72
N ILE A 214 3.89 -0.44 -9.75
CA ILE A 214 3.75 0.77 -8.93
C ILE A 214 5.10 1.46 -8.74
N PRO A 215 5.11 2.80 -8.62
CA PRO A 215 6.28 3.52 -8.14
C PRO A 215 6.68 3.06 -6.72
N CYS A 216 7.96 2.79 -6.51
CA CYS A 216 8.52 2.50 -5.19
C CYS A 216 9.95 3.02 -5.08
N THR A 217 10.49 3.00 -3.87
CA THR A 217 11.84 3.49 -3.61
C THR A 217 12.69 2.42 -2.94
N ARG A 218 14.02 2.54 -3.09
CA ARG A 218 14.99 1.59 -2.55
C ARG A 218 16.15 2.32 -1.89
N SER A 219 16.55 1.84 -0.72
CA SER A 219 17.57 2.49 0.11
C SER A 219 19.01 2.08 -0.23
N SER A 220 19.30 0.84 -0.63
CA SER A 220 20.69 0.45 -0.98
C SER A 220 21.17 1.05 -2.30
N LEU A 221 22.48 1.28 -2.38
CA LEU A 221 23.17 1.71 -3.60
C LEU A 221 23.33 0.58 -4.64
N PHE A 222 23.77 -0.62 -4.24
CA PHE A 222 24.17 -1.70 -5.15
C PHE A 222 23.33 -2.98 -4.99
N TYR A 223 23.68 -3.79 -4.00
CA TYR A 223 22.96 -4.98 -3.57
C TYR A 223 22.17 -4.62 -2.32
N GLY A 224 20.91 -5.01 -2.31
CA GLY A 224 20.00 -4.71 -1.23
C GLY A 224 19.41 -6.00 -0.71
N THR A 225 19.09 -6.01 0.57
CA THR A 225 18.29 -7.08 1.17
C THR A 225 16.84 -6.99 0.70
N ASP A 226 16.13 -8.12 0.77
CA ASP A 226 14.73 -8.26 0.36
C ASP A 226 13.79 -7.23 1.03
N SER A 227 14.21 -6.62 2.15
CA SER A 227 13.41 -5.70 2.97
C SER A 227 13.63 -4.20 2.70
N GLU A 228 14.51 -3.83 1.78
CA GLU A 228 14.94 -2.42 1.59
C GLU A 228 14.06 -1.57 0.66
N TYR A 229 12.94 -2.15 0.21
CA TYR A 229 11.99 -1.45 -0.63
C TYR A 229 10.94 -0.77 0.23
N TYR A 230 10.76 0.53 0.00
CA TYR A 230 9.63 1.27 0.52
C TYR A 230 8.58 1.40 -0.59
N THR A 231 7.47 0.69 -0.40
CA THR A 231 6.44 0.52 -1.42
C THR A 231 5.14 1.25 -1.10
N GLY A 232 4.95 1.69 0.14
CA GLY A 232 3.68 2.29 0.59
C GLY A 232 2.47 1.38 0.46
N LEU A 233 2.67 0.07 0.22
CA LEU A 233 1.61 -0.91 0.07
C LEU A 233 1.15 -1.46 1.41
N TYR A 234 -0.15 -1.68 1.51
CA TYR A 234 -0.81 -2.41 2.57
C TYR A 234 -1.80 -3.39 1.93
N TYR A 235 -1.91 -4.59 2.49
CA TYR A 235 -2.78 -5.64 1.98
C TYR A 235 -3.69 -6.17 3.09
N TYR A 236 -4.98 -6.26 2.80
CA TYR A 236 -6.01 -6.64 3.76
C TYR A 236 -6.91 -7.71 3.17
N THR A 237 -7.10 -8.81 3.88
CA THR A 237 -8.15 -9.79 3.58
C THR A 237 -9.33 -9.58 4.50
N LEU A 238 -10.53 -9.82 3.98
CA LEU A 238 -11.72 -9.79 4.84
C LEU A 238 -11.82 -11.08 5.67
N PRO A 239 -12.34 -10.99 6.91
CA PRO A 239 -12.78 -12.17 7.65
C PRO A 239 -13.85 -12.93 6.84
N PRO A 240 -13.97 -14.26 7.03
CA PRO A 240 -15.05 -15.03 6.44
C PRO A 240 -16.41 -14.42 6.80
N SER A 241 -17.23 -14.14 5.78
CA SER A 241 -18.57 -13.58 5.96
C SER A 241 -19.61 -14.65 5.63
N PRO A 242 -20.64 -14.83 6.48
CA PRO A 242 -21.73 -15.77 6.20
C PRO A 242 -22.58 -15.34 4.99
N THR A 243 -22.55 -14.06 4.61
CA THR A 243 -23.37 -13.50 3.53
C THR A 243 -22.63 -13.37 2.20
N SER A 244 -21.32 -13.61 2.16
CA SER A 244 -20.50 -13.49 0.94
C SER A 244 -19.60 -14.69 0.79
N ALA A 245 -19.97 -15.60 -0.13
CA ALA A 245 -19.15 -16.76 -0.47
C ALA A 245 -17.91 -16.39 -1.30
N GLN A 246 -17.91 -15.22 -1.96
CA GLN A 246 -16.79 -14.81 -2.81
C GLN A 246 -15.67 -14.16 -1.99
N PRO A 247 -14.40 -14.57 -2.22
CA PRO A 247 -13.26 -14.00 -1.53
C PRO A 247 -12.97 -12.58 -2.04
N VAL A 248 -12.64 -11.68 -1.11
CA VAL A 248 -12.33 -10.28 -1.37
C VAL A 248 -11.07 -9.87 -0.60
N ALA A 249 -10.22 -9.08 -1.25
CA ALA A 249 -9.08 -8.41 -0.62
C ALA A 249 -9.01 -6.94 -1.01
N PHE A 250 -8.40 -6.13 -0.15
CA PHE A 250 -8.18 -4.72 -0.38
C PHE A 250 -6.69 -4.40 -0.35
N LEU A 251 -6.28 -3.48 -1.22
CA LEU A 251 -4.95 -2.89 -1.20
C LEU A 251 -5.09 -1.40 -0.93
N VAL A 252 -4.25 -0.89 -0.03
CA VAL A 252 -4.03 0.55 0.11
C VAL A 252 -2.62 0.85 -0.37
N TYR A 253 -2.49 1.82 -1.27
CA TYR A 253 -1.20 2.28 -1.78
C TYR A 253 -1.04 3.76 -1.49
N SER A 254 -0.07 4.06 -0.64
CA SER A 254 0.34 5.41 -0.26
C SER A 254 1.52 5.82 -1.12
N LYS A 255 1.23 6.36 -2.31
CA LYS A 255 2.27 6.86 -3.22
C LYS A 255 2.98 8.06 -2.59
N THR A 256 4.30 8.11 -2.74
CA THR A 256 5.12 9.18 -2.18
C THR A 256 4.61 10.54 -2.64
N HIS A 257 4.27 11.43 -1.69
CA HIS A 257 3.71 12.77 -1.92
C HIS A 257 2.31 12.84 -2.55
N GLU A 258 1.58 11.72 -2.64
CA GLU A 258 0.19 11.68 -3.11
C GLU A 258 -0.73 11.11 -2.03
N GLN A 259 -2.02 11.41 -2.16
CA GLN A 259 -3.03 10.83 -1.26
C GLN A 259 -3.09 9.31 -1.46
N PRO A 260 -3.20 8.53 -0.36
CA PRO A 260 -3.39 7.10 -0.47
C PRO A 260 -4.61 6.75 -1.32
N SER A 261 -4.47 5.70 -2.12
CA SER A 261 -5.55 5.15 -2.96
C SER A 261 -5.90 3.75 -2.49
N ILE A 262 -7.19 3.40 -2.52
CA ILE A 262 -7.69 2.05 -2.24
C ILE A 262 -8.05 1.31 -3.51
N TYR A 263 -7.70 0.03 -3.55
CA TYR A 263 -7.98 -0.91 -4.61
C TYR A 263 -8.62 -2.16 -4.00
N ILE A 264 -9.41 -2.87 -4.80
CA ILE A 264 -10.10 -4.09 -4.37
C ILE A 264 -9.85 -5.21 -5.38
N ILE A 265 -9.58 -6.40 -4.86
CA ILE A 265 -9.54 -7.65 -5.62
C ILE A 265 -10.89 -8.35 -5.42
N THR A 266 -11.58 -8.61 -6.52
CA THR A 266 -12.90 -9.26 -6.56
C THR A 266 -12.97 -10.30 -7.66
N SER A 267 -13.90 -11.25 -7.54
CA SER A 267 -14.25 -12.15 -8.63
C SER A 267 -14.79 -11.36 -9.83
N LYS A 268 -14.49 -11.83 -11.04
CA LYS A 268 -15.09 -11.32 -12.29
C LYS A 268 -16.51 -11.83 -12.48
N GLN A 269 -16.86 -12.97 -11.90
CA GLN A 269 -18.19 -13.53 -12.01
C GLN A 269 -19.13 -12.73 -11.11
N SER A 270 -20.07 -12.00 -11.74
CA SER A 270 -21.20 -11.40 -11.04
C SER A 270 -22.06 -12.50 -10.45
N LEU A 271 -22.45 -12.33 -9.18
CA LEU A 271 -23.63 -13.02 -8.63
C LEU A 271 -24.87 -12.61 -9.43
#